data_AF-A0A7S6MGW1-F1
#
_entry.id   AF-A0A7S6MGW1-F1
#
_cell.length_a   1.000
_cell.length_b   1.000
_cell.length_c   1.000
_cell.angle_alpha   90.00
_cell.angle_beta   90.00
_cell.angle_gamma   90.00
#
_symmetry.space_group_name_H-M   'P 1'
#
loop_
_entity.id
_entity.type
_entity.pdbx_description
1 polymer ?
#
loop_
_entity_poly.entity_id
_entity_poly.type
_entity_poly.pdbx_seq_one_letter_code
_entity_poly.pdbx_strand_id
1 'polypeptide(L)'
;MKKKCRNRRKPFKPVSHSKLRETRILSGLSKEKAAEMLHVTYRTMHNWESGRVQVPYAAFKLLHILTGYELPSDAWRGWKFSGEVLWSPEGKKFNAADLNYLSLTFAMAKQWRLEREEKRKSGLPPERSNLLPFVRLKNGRKKNSSIG
;
A
#
# COMPACT_ATOMS: atom_id res chain seq x y z
N MET A 1 49.27 23.63 9.11
CA MET A 1 48.21 22.72 9.63
C MET A 1 46.99 22.79 8.70
N LYS A 2 46.64 21.72 7.98
CA LYS A 2 45.43 21.70 7.12
C LYS A 2 44.19 21.71 8.01
N LYS A 3 43.38 22.78 7.97
CA LYS A 3 42.07 22.83 8.63
C LYS A 3 41.21 21.71 8.02
N LYS A 4 40.83 20.70 8.81
CA LYS A 4 39.81 19.72 8.41
C LYS A 4 38.57 20.52 7.98
N CYS A 5 38.19 20.42 6.72
CA CYS A 5 36.92 20.97 6.24
C CYS A 5 35.81 20.37 7.11
N ARG A 6 35.21 21.17 8.01
CA ARG A 6 34.00 20.78 8.74
C ARG A 6 32.98 20.35 7.69
N ASN A 7 32.48 19.12 7.78
CA ASN A 7 31.49 18.56 6.87
C ASN A 7 30.42 19.63 6.56
N ARG A 8 30.40 20.15 5.33
CA ARG A 8 29.35 21.05 4.87
C ARG A 8 28.09 20.20 4.78
N ARG A 9 27.31 20.17 5.86
CA ARG A 9 25.99 19.50 5.86
C ARG A 9 25.22 20.07 4.66
N LYS A 10 24.72 19.19 3.81
CA LYS A 10 23.89 19.60 2.67
C LYS A 10 22.78 20.52 3.19
N PRO A 11 22.46 21.63 2.51
CA PRO A 11 21.40 22.51 2.95
C PRO A 11 20.13 21.70 3.13
N PHE A 12 19.51 21.89 4.28
CA PHE A 12 18.27 21.24 4.64
C PHE A 12 17.20 21.65 3.62
N LYS A 13 16.51 20.67 3.00
CA LYS A 13 15.43 20.96 2.05
C LYS A 13 14.22 21.47 2.84
N PRO A 14 13.78 22.74 2.65
CA PRO A 14 12.65 23.28 3.38
C PRO A 14 11.38 22.54 3.00
N VAL A 15 10.61 22.14 4.01
CA VAL A 15 9.28 21.56 3.82
C VAL A 15 8.28 22.70 3.75
N SER A 16 7.40 22.68 2.74
CA SER A 16 6.30 23.65 2.67
C SER A 16 5.38 23.49 3.89
N HIS A 17 5.07 24.60 4.56
CA HIS A 17 4.11 24.62 5.67
C HIS A 17 2.72 24.11 5.26
N SER A 18 2.30 24.36 4.01
CA SER A 18 1.05 23.84 3.45
C SER A 18 1.02 22.31 3.48
N LYS A 19 2.14 21.68 3.16
CA LYS A 19 2.27 20.22 3.09
C LYS A 19 2.17 19.58 4.47
N LEU A 20 2.76 20.19 5.50
CA LEU A 20 2.59 19.74 6.88
C LEU A 20 1.11 19.80 7.31
N ARG A 21 0.42 20.90 6.98
CA ARG A 21 -1.00 21.09 7.29
C ARG A 21 -1.88 20.06 6.57
N GLU A 22 -1.64 19.83 5.28
CA GLU A 22 -2.35 18.82 4.48
C GLU A 22 -2.19 17.43 5.07
N THR A 23 -0.95 17.00 5.36
CA THR A 23 -0.68 15.71 5.98
C THR A 23 -1.44 15.54 7.30
N ARG A 24 -1.43 16.55 8.17
CA ARG A 24 -2.17 16.49 9.43
C ARG A 24 -3.67 16.32 9.21
N ILE A 25 -4.25 17.08 8.28
CA ILE A 25 -5.69 16.99 7.95
C ILE A 25 -6.02 15.61 7.37
N LEU A 26 -5.22 15.10 6.43
CA LEU A 26 -5.39 13.77 5.86
C LEU A 26 -5.31 12.67 6.92
N SER A 27 -4.42 12.82 7.90
CA SER A 27 -4.33 11.90 9.04
C SER A 27 -5.45 12.05 10.08
N GLY A 28 -6.38 12.98 9.90
CA GLY A 28 -7.49 13.20 10.84
C GLY A 28 -7.09 13.77 12.20
N LEU A 29 -5.89 14.35 12.31
CA LEU A 29 -5.34 14.81 13.59
C LEU A 29 -5.70 16.27 13.90
N SER A 30 -6.05 16.55 15.15
CA SER A 30 -6.07 17.92 15.67
C SER A 30 -4.64 18.47 15.79
N LYS A 31 -4.49 19.80 15.86
CA LYS A 31 -3.16 20.43 16.06
C LYS A 31 -2.53 20.05 17.39
N GLU A 32 -3.36 19.89 18.42
CA GLU A 32 -2.93 19.48 19.76
C GLU A 32 -2.40 18.05 19.76
N LYS A 33 -3.14 17.12 19.14
CA LYS A 33 -2.70 15.72 19.04
C LYS A 33 -1.42 15.59 18.22
N ALA A 34 -1.30 16.34 17.12
CA ALA A 34 -0.08 16.37 16.33
C ALA A 34 1.13 16.92 17.13
N ALA A 35 0.92 17.95 17.95
CA ALA A 35 1.95 18.51 18.80
C ALA A 35 2.40 17.53 19.90
N GLU A 36 1.44 16.84 20.53
CA GLU A 36 1.68 15.80 21.53
C GLU A 36 2.53 14.65 20.95
N MET A 37 2.15 14.12 19.78
CA MET A 37 2.89 13.05 19.10
C MET A 37 4.32 13.43 18.71
N LEU A 38 4.53 14.70 18.34
CA LEU A 38 5.85 15.21 17.97
C LEU A 38 6.65 15.72 19.18
N HIS A 39 6.09 15.65 20.40
CA HIS A 39 6.65 16.21 21.63
C HIS A 39 7.04 17.68 21.51
N VAL A 40 6.18 18.48 20.87
CA VAL A 40 6.33 19.94 20.74
C VAL A 40 5.13 20.66 21.34
N THR A 41 5.27 21.96 21.58
CA THR A 41 4.14 22.77 22.06
C THR A 41 3.15 23.06 20.93
N TYR A 42 1.88 23.29 21.29
CA TYR A 42 0.84 23.75 20.36
C TYR A 42 1.29 24.99 19.57
N ARG A 43 1.95 25.93 20.26
CA ARG A 43 2.46 27.18 19.65
C ARG A 43 3.48 26.89 18.55
N THR A 44 4.40 25.95 18.76
CA THR A 44 5.37 25.53 17.73
C THR A 44 4.66 24.94 16.52
N MET A 45 3.69 24.05 16.73
CA MET A 45 2.90 23.47 15.65
C MET A 45 2.11 24.53 14.87
N HIS A 46 1.49 25.49 15.56
CA HIS A 46 0.80 26.62 14.93
C HIS A 46 1.74 27.50 14.09
N ASN A 47 2.94 27.81 14.61
CA ASN A 47 3.93 28.62 13.90
C ASN A 47 4.45 27.92 12.63
N TRP A 48 4.57 26.60 12.66
CA TRP A 48 4.91 25.79 11.50
C TRP A 48 3.82 25.84 10.43
N GLU A 49 2.56 25.60 10.78
CA GLU A 49 1.46 25.61 9.80
C GLU A 49 1.18 27.00 9.21
N SER A 50 1.38 28.06 10.00
CA SER A 50 1.22 29.45 9.56
C SER A 50 2.39 29.96 8.72
N GLY A 51 3.46 29.17 8.56
CA GLY A 51 4.65 29.57 7.80
C GLY A 51 5.52 30.63 8.48
N ARG A 52 5.22 31.00 9.74
CA ARG A 52 6.03 31.95 10.53
C ARG A 52 7.41 31.40 10.85
N VAL A 53 7.51 30.09 11.03
CA VAL A 53 8.77 29.37 11.29
C VAL A 53 8.89 28.21 10.31
N GLN A 54 10.09 28.03 9.76
CA GLN A 54 10.40 26.91 8.87
C GLN A 54 10.20 25.57 9.56
N VAL A 55 9.59 24.62 8.83
CA VAL A 55 9.28 23.29 9.35
C VAL A 55 10.52 22.40 9.30
N PRO A 56 10.98 21.82 10.43
CA PRO A 56 12.02 20.80 10.42
C PRO A 56 11.54 19.52 9.71
N TYR A 57 12.38 18.96 8.85
CA TYR A 57 12.09 17.83 7.95
C TYR A 57 12.00 16.57 8.77
N ALA A 58 12.78 16.50 9.86
CA ALA A 58 12.65 15.47 10.88
C ALA A 58 11.23 15.44 11.46
N ALA A 59 10.65 16.58 11.83
CA ALA A 59 9.29 16.65 12.38
C ALA A 59 8.25 16.26 11.32
N PHE A 60 8.39 16.75 10.09
CA PHE A 60 7.51 16.39 8.97
C PHE A 60 7.55 14.88 8.63
N LYS A 61 8.75 14.29 8.62
CA LYS A 61 8.96 12.87 8.31
C LYS A 61 8.51 11.97 9.45
N LEU A 62 8.77 12.37 10.69
CA LEU A 62 8.26 11.68 11.87
C LEU A 62 6.73 11.66 11.86
N LEU A 63 6.08 12.78 11.53
CA LEU A 63 4.62 12.83 11.39
C LEU A 63 4.13 11.82 10.35
N HIS A 64 4.80 11.68 9.19
CA HIS A 64 4.42 10.69 8.17
C HIS A 64 4.57 9.25 8.65
N ILE A 65 5.64 8.94 9.37
CA ILE A 65 5.87 7.61 9.92
C ILE A 65 4.82 7.28 10.98
N LEU A 66 4.58 8.21 11.91
CA LEU A 66 3.60 8.03 12.99
C LEU A 66 2.16 7.91 12.46
N THR A 67 1.85 8.57 11.34
CA THR A 67 0.53 8.52 10.72
C THR A 67 0.39 7.41 9.68
N GLY A 68 1.44 6.62 9.44
CA GLY A 68 1.43 5.50 8.49
C GLY A 68 1.48 5.90 7.01
N TYR A 69 1.62 7.19 6.68
CA TYR A 69 1.61 7.65 5.28
C TYR A 69 2.88 7.28 4.50
N GLU A 70 4.01 7.07 5.18
CA GLU A 70 5.22 6.50 4.59
C GLU A 70 5.66 5.27 5.40
N LEU A 71 5.76 4.13 4.71
CA LEU A 71 6.25 2.89 5.30
C LEU A 71 7.79 2.94 5.42
N PRO A 72 8.37 2.54 6.57
CA PRO A 72 9.81 2.53 6.74
C PRO A 72 10.46 1.42 5.89
N SER A 73 11.71 1.64 5.46
CA SER A 73 12.51 0.78 4.58
C SER A 73 12.35 1.01 3.07
N ASP A 74 13.46 0.83 2.35
CA ASP A 74 13.53 0.99 0.89
C ASP A 74 12.64 0.02 0.12
N ALA A 75 12.31 -1.13 0.73
CA ALA A 75 11.40 -2.11 0.16
C ALA A 75 9.96 -1.58 -0.04
N TRP A 76 9.56 -0.59 0.76
CA TRP A 76 8.22 0.01 0.71
C TRP A 76 8.18 1.33 -0.05
N ARG A 77 9.23 1.64 -0.82
CA ARG A 77 9.29 2.86 -1.62
C ARG A 77 8.11 2.94 -2.58
N GLY A 78 7.35 4.04 -2.49
CA GLY A 78 6.17 4.29 -3.32
C GLY A 78 4.87 3.66 -2.78
N TRP A 79 4.95 2.84 -1.73
CA TRP A 79 3.78 2.40 -0.99
C TRP A 79 3.34 3.47 -0.02
N LYS A 80 2.03 3.65 0.13
CA LYS A 80 1.46 4.64 1.05
C LYS A 80 0.12 4.15 1.60
N PHE A 81 -0.18 4.46 2.85
CA PHE A 81 -1.55 4.38 3.35
C PHE A 81 -2.28 5.69 3.03
N SER A 82 -3.54 5.57 2.63
CA SER A 82 -4.45 6.71 2.47
C SER A 82 -5.79 6.31 3.09
N GLY A 83 -6.05 6.79 4.30
CA GLY A 83 -7.16 6.27 5.12
C GLY A 83 -6.91 4.80 5.48
N GLU A 84 -7.91 3.95 5.24
CA GLU A 84 -7.86 2.50 5.54
C GLU A 84 -7.30 1.64 4.38
N VAL A 85 -6.83 2.28 3.30
CA VAL A 85 -6.42 1.62 2.06
C VAL A 85 -4.91 1.71 1.87
N LEU A 86 -4.27 0.56 1.65
CA LEU A 86 -2.87 0.48 1.24
C LEU A 86 -2.78 0.66 -0.27
N TRP A 87 -1.97 1.62 -0.72
CA TRP A 87 -1.73 1.88 -2.12
C TRP A 87 -0.38 1.34 -2.56
N SER A 88 -0.40 0.60 -3.67
CA SER A 88 0.81 0.18 -4.35
C SER A 88 1.44 1.34 -5.15
N PRO A 89 2.76 1.27 -5.44
CA PRO A 89 3.41 2.21 -6.35
C PRO A 89 2.78 2.25 -7.76
N GLU A 90 2.14 1.15 -8.17
CA GLU A 90 1.42 1.03 -9.44
C GLU A 90 0.01 1.65 -9.39
N GLY A 91 -0.41 2.17 -8.25
CA GLY A 91 -1.75 2.76 -8.06
C GLY A 91 -2.85 1.74 -7.76
N LYS A 92 -2.51 0.51 -7.36
CA LYS A 92 -3.50 -0.47 -6.92
C LYS A 92 -3.90 -0.23 -5.46
N LYS A 93 -5.18 -0.39 -5.17
CA LYS A 93 -5.76 -0.30 -3.83
C LYS A 93 -5.82 -1.68 -3.20
N PHE A 94 -5.44 -1.78 -1.94
CA PHE A 94 -5.58 -2.99 -1.12
C PHE A 94 -6.33 -2.63 0.17
N ASN A 95 -7.50 -3.23 0.35
CA ASN A 95 -8.26 -3.14 1.60
C ASN A 95 -7.86 -4.28 2.55
N ALA A 96 -8.20 -4.15 3.84
CA ALA A 96 -7.96 -5.21 4.83
C ALA A 96 -8.58 -6.56 4.41
N ALA A 97 -9.78 -6.54 3.82
CA ALA A 97 -10.42 -7.75 3.30
C ALA A 97 -9.62 -8.42 2.18
N ASP A 98 -9.05 -7.65 1.26
CA ASP A 98 -8.24 -8.18 0.16
C ASP A 98 -6.94 -8.82 0.69
N LEU A 99 -6.35 -8.20 1.72
CA LEU A 99 -5.13 -8.69 2.36
C LEU A 99 -5.38 -9.98 3.17
N ASN A 100 -6.57 -10.17 3.75
CA ASN A 100 -6.91 -11.37 4.53
C ASN A 100 -6.81 -12.66 3.71
N TYR A 101 -7.20 -12.62 2.44
CA TYR A 101 -7.18 -13.78 1.56
C TYR A 101 -5.86 -13.93 0.79
N LEU A 102 -4.91 -13.03 1.01
CA LEU A 102 -3.71 -12.94 0.18
C LEU A 102 -2.76 -14.13 0.42
N SER A 103 -2.70 -14.65 1.65
CA SER A 103 -1.97 -15.89 1.97
C SER A 103 -2.60 -17.11 1.27
N LEU A 104 -3.93 -17.22 1.31
CA LEU A 104 -4.67 -18.32 0.69
C LEU A 104 -4.54 -18.28 -0.84
N THR A 105 -4.66 -17.11 -1.46
CA THR A 105 -4.48 -16.94 -2.91
C THR A 105 -3.06 -17.33 -3.35
N PHE A 106 -2.02 -16.94 -2.59
CA PHE A 106 -0.66 -17.40 -2.86
C PHE A 106 -0.49 -18.91 -2.66
N ALA A 107 -1.13 -19.51 -1.66
CA ALA A 107 -1.11 -20.95 -1.46
C ALA A 107 -1.75 -21.69 -2.64
N MET A 108 -2.94 -21.26 -3.09
CA MET A 108 -3.62 -21.81 -4.27
C MET A 108 -2.77 -21.63 -5.54
N ALA A 109 -2.16 -20.45 -5.74
CA ALA A 109 -1.30 -20.21 -6.89
C ALA A 109 -0.03 -21.07 -6.87
N LYS A 110 0.56 -21.30 -5.69
CA LYS A 110 1.70 -22.20 -5.50
C LYS A 110 1.31 -23.64 -5.83
N GLN A 111 0.16 -24.09 -5.32
CA GLN A 111 -0.37 -25.43 -5.61
C GLN A 111 -0.60 -25.63 -7.10
N TRP A 112 -1.23 -24.66 -7.77
CA TRP A 112 -1.48 -24.73 -9.20
C TRP A 112 -0.19 -24.78 -10.03
N ARG A 113 0.85 -24.04 -9.61
CA ARG A 113 2.18 -24.12 -10.26
C ARG A 113 2.79 -25.52 -10.14
N LEU A 114 2.72 -26.15 -8.97
CA LEU A 114 3.22 -27.50 -8.73
C LEU A 114 2.49 -28.53 -9.59
N GLU A 115 1.14 -28.52 -9.59
CA GLU A 115 0.34 -29.43 -10.43
C GLU A 115 0.69 -29.30 -11.93
N ARG A 116 0.95 -28.07 -12.41
CA ARG A 116 1.35 -27.83 -13.80
C ARG A 116 2.77 -28.31 -14.09
N GLU A 117 3.68 -28.22 -13.12
CA GLU A 117 5.03 -28.76 -13.25
C GLU A 117 5.04 -30.28 -13.30
N GLU A 118 4.25 -30.95 -12.45
CA GLU A 118 4.07 -32.39 -12.46
C GLU A 118 3.47 -32.90 -13.77
N LYS A 119 2.41 -32.25 -14.27
CA LYS A 119 1.83 -32.57 -15.59
C LYS A 119 2.82 -32.36 -16.74
N ARG A 120 3.70 -31.35 -16.64
CA ARG A 120 4.76 -31.12 -17.64
C ARG A 120 5.81 -32.22 -17.61
N LYS A 121 6.20 -32.67 -16.41
CA LYS A 121 7.18 -33.76 -16.22
C LYS A 121 6.62 -35.13 -16.61
N SER A 122 5.34 -35.38 -16.39
CA SER A 122 4.70 -36.66 -16.70
C SER A 122 4.46 -36.87 -18.20
N GLY A 123 4.63 -35.84 -19.04
CA GLY A 123 4.53 -35.95 -20.50
C GLY A 123 3.13 -36.28 -21.03
N LEU A 124 2.10 -36.33 -20.16
CA LEU A 124 0.73 -36.60 -20.58
C LEU A 124 0.18 -35.40 -21.37
N PRO A 125 -0.38 -35.62 -22.59
CA PRO A 125 -1.07 -34.58 -23.32
C PRO A 125 -2.16 -33.97 -22.42
N PRO A 126 -2.40 -32.66 -22.46
CA PRO A 126 -3.52 -32.09 -21.73
C PRO A 126 -4.77 -32.80 -22.22
N GLU A 127 -5.44 -33.52 -21.32
CA GLU A 127 -6.72 -34.14 -21.58
C GLU A 127 -7.63 -33.01 -22.08
N ARG A 128 -8.05 -33.10 -23.35
CA ARG A 128 -8.92 -32.10 -23.99
C ARG A 128 -10.31 -32.27 -23.38
N SER A 129 -10.48 -31.84 -22.14
CA SER A 129 -11.80 -31.63 -21.59
C SER A 129 -12.40 -30.45 -22.35
N ASN A 130 -13.45 -30.70 -23.13
CA ASN A 130 -14.22 -29.68 -23.84
C ASN A 130 -14.98 -28.73 -22.88
N LEU A 131 -14.62 -28.72 -21.61
CA LEU A 131 -15.16 -27.88 -20.56
C LEU A 131 -14.23 -26.69 -20.40
N LEU A 132 -14.62 -25.54 -20.96
CA LEU A 132 -14.09 -24.29 -20.45
C LEU A 132 -14.35 -24.24 -18.93
N PRO A 133 -13.33 -24.03 -18.08
CA PRO A 133 -13.45 -24.21 -16.63
C PRO A 133 -14.47 -23.30 -15.93
N PHE A 134 -15.14 -22.40 -16.67
CA PHE A 134 -16.02 -21.36 -16.13
C PHE A 134 -17.46 -21.40 -16.67
N VAL A 135 -17.84 -22.38 -17.50
CA VAL A 135 -19.19 -22.43 -18.09
C VAL A 135 -20.09 -23.37 -17.28
N ARG A 136 -21.08 -22.78 -16.58
CA ARG A 136 -22.11 -23.51 -15.81
C ARG A 136 -23.10 -24.19 -16.77
N LEU A 137 -23.20 -25.53 -16.70
CA LEU A 137 -24.18 -26.33 -17.45
C LEU A 137 -25.61 -25.95 -17.04
N LYS A 138 -26.40 -25.37 -17.97
CA LYS A 138 -27.86 -25.28 -17.84
C LYS A 138 -28.46 -26.65 -18.18
N ASN A 139 -28.79 -27.44 -17.17
CA ASN A 139 -29.62 -28.63 -17.37
C ASN A 139 -31.09 -28.22 -17.51
N GLY A 140 -31.65 -28.40 -18.70
CA GLY A 140 -33.08 -28.25 -18.97
C GLY A 140 -33.55 -29.32 -19.95
N ARG A 141 -33.93 -30.50 -19.43
CA ARG A 141 -34.65 -31.53 -20.18
C ARG A 141 -36.03 -30.98 -20.57
N LYS A 142 -36.35 -30.92 -21.87
CA LYS A 142 -37.72 -31.10 -22.36
C LYS A 142 -37.72 -32.32 -23.28
N LYS A 143 -38.46 -33.35 -22.85
CA LYS A 143 -38.75 -34.54 -23.65
C LYS A 143 -39.66 -34.12 -24.81
N ASN A 144 -39.26 -34.43 -26.03
CA ASN A 144 -40.18 -34.48 -27.16
C ASN A 144 -40.77 -35.90 -27.18
N SER A 145 -42.08 -36.02 -26.97
CA SER A 145 -42.83 -37.23 -27.33
C SER A 145 -43.83 -36.85 -28.42
N SER A 146 -43.46 -37.16 -29.66
CA SER A 146 -44.34 -37.23 -30.81
C SER A 146 -44.68 -38.70 -31.03
N ILE A 147 -45.93 -39.09 -30.75
CA ILE A 147 -46.65 -40.27 -31.24
C ILE A 147 -48.12 -39.88 -31.05
N GLY A 148 -49.05 -39.94 -31.97
CA GLY A 148 -49.20 -40.52 -33.30
C GLY A 148 -50.71 -40.46 -33.56
#